data_AF-U4TR49-F1
#
_entry.id   AF-U4TR49-F1
#
_cell.length_a   1.000
_cell.length_b   1.000
_cell.length_c   1.000
_cell.angle_alpha   90.00
_cell.angle_beta   90.00
_cell.angle_gamma   90.00
#
_symmetry.space_group_name_H-M   'P 1'
#
loop_
_entity.id
_entity.type
_entity.pdbx_description
1 polymer ?
#
loop_
_entity_poly.entity_id
_entity_poly.type
_entity_poly.pdbx_seq_one_letter_code
_entity_poly.pdbx_strand_id
1 'polypeptide(L)'
;MRKEIMRKFVRFLMIIMTAVAGALLLTTPAHAASGDWSQPIVTLGTSLTASQKEGTISTLTSPLNGANYSTITITGDTLVKYLNPSGSTFTSASGVWSSAAVQKTSSGSGINVQILNYNGKNNITQITADQYKNAALTAGVTDANIYVTSAVPIDGSGALAGVYAAFAQNGDALNQKQVTAAQNEMGTLNDINQANKGKDGYSDAQLNNAVAGAKEEMAQKGSNITTGDITTIVNNQITKNNLGNVINNNQKQQIINILVQIRDSGALNSSSFKEQASKVMSDIQDNAKSIFNKLNTQENRNLFQKVMDAIGQFFQNVWNQIVGLFK
;
A
#
# COMPACT_ATOMS: atom_id res chain seq x y z
N MET A 1 10.83 -39.52 58.70
CA MET A 1 10.24 -38.28 58.12
C MET A 1 11.25 -37.43 57.34
N ARG A 2 12.41 -37.03 57.89
CA ARG A 2 13.40 -36.18 57.15
C ARG A 2 14.04 -36.81 55.90
N LYS A 3 14.28 -38.14 55.87
CA LYS A 3 14.90 -38.82 54.71
C LYS A 3 13.97 -38.93 53.48
N GLU A 4 12.66 -39.05 53.68
CA GLU A 4 11.70 -39.10 52.56
C GLU A 4 11.48 -37.74 51.90
N ILE A 5 11.45 -36.67 52.72
CA ILE A 5 11.31 -35.30 52.22
C ILE A 5 12.53 -34.94 51.34
N MET A 6 13.74 -35.32 51.77
CA MET A 6 14.98 -35.08 51.03
C MET A 6 15.05 -35.88 49.72
N ARG A 7 14.54 -37.13 49.68
CA ARG A 7 14.44 -37.92 48.44
C ARG A 7 13.42 -37.35 47.45
N LYS A 8 12.29 -36.82 47.95
CA LYS A 8 11.27 -36.16 47.11
C LYS A 8 11.80 -34.83 46.56
N PHE A 9 12.58 -34.08 47.35
CA PHE A 9 13.20 -32.83 46.92
C PHE A 9 14.28 -33.03 45.85
N VAL A 10 15.13 -34.06 46.00
CA VAL A 10 16.17 -34.39 44.99
C VAL A 10 15.56 -34.91 43.68
N ARG A 11 14.46 -35.67 43.74
CA ARG A 11 13.72 -36.09 42.54
C ARG A 11 13.02 -34.92 41.84
N PHE A 12 12.51 -33.94 42.61
CA PHE A 12 11.93 -32.73 42.04
C PHE A 12 13.00 -31.84 41.37
N LEU A 13 14.19 -31.75 41.97
CA LEU A 13 15.32 -31.00 41.39
C LEU A 13 15.87 -31.65 40.10
N MET A 14 15.89 -32.98 40.01
CA MET A 14 16.29 -33.67 38.77
C MET A 14 15.29 -33.46 37.63
N ILE A 15 13.98 -33.45 37.90
CA ILE A 15 12.96 -33.22 36.85
C ILE A 15 13.05 -31.78 36.30
N ILE A 16 13.41 -30.80 37.14
CA ILE A 16 13.63 -29.42 36.69
C ILE A 16 14.92 -29.30 35.85
N MET A 17 15.99 -30.01 36.19
CA MET A 17 17.21 -30.00 35.37
C MET A 17 17.06 -30.71 34.02
N THR A 18 16.20 -31.72 33.88
CA THR A 18 15.93 -32.35 32.58
C THR A 18 14.94 -31.57 31.72
N ALA A 19 14.08 -30.73 32.32
CA ALA A 19 13.18 -29.84 31.58
C ALA A 19 13.87 -28.60 31.00
N VAL A 20 15.03 -28.21 31.53
CA VAL A 20 15.81 -27.06 31.02
C VAL A 20 16.75 -27.46 29.87
N ALA A 21 17.07 -28.74 29.70
CA ALA A 21 17.89 -29.24 28.60
C ALA A 21 17.13 -29.47 27.27
N GLY A 22 15.78 -29.42 27.28
CA GLY A 22 14.93 -29.66 26.11
C GLY A 22 14.37 -28.42 25.42
N ALA A 23 14.67 -27.20 25.91
CA ALA A 23 14.13 -25.95 25.38
C ALA A 23 15.15 -25.12 24.57
N LEU A 24 16.34 -25.65 24.27
CA LEU A 24 17.19 -25.15 23.18
C LEU A 24 16.73 -25.74 21.84
N LEU A 25 15.43 -25.62 21.55
CA LEU A 25 15.01 -25.55 20.17
C LEU A 25 15.43 -24.16 19.70
N LEU A 26 16.47 -24.15 18.86
CA LEU A 26 16.94 -23.06 18.03
C LEU A 26 15.85 -22.02 17.76
N THR A 27 15.70 -21.04 18.65
CA THR A 27 15.18 -19.74 18.25
C THR A 27 16.32 -19.12 17.47
N THR A 28 16.38 -19.47 16.18
CA THR A 28 17.06 -18.58 15.24
C THR A 28 16.52 -17.19 15.58
N PRO A 29 17.38 -16.19 15.88
CA PRO A 29 16.89 -14.83 15.89
C PRO A 29 16.15 -14.69 14.56
N ALA A 30 14.85 -14.38 14.63
CA ALA A 30 14.15 -13.89 13.47
C ALA A 30 15.09 -12.82 12.93
N HIS A 31 15.72 -13.11 11.80
CA HIS A 31 16.58 -12.14 11.16
C HIS A 31 15.62 -10.98 10.96
N ALA A 32 15.83 -9.90 11.70
CA ALA A 32 15.42 -8.60 11.22
C ALA A 32 16.10 -8.53 9.86
N ALA A 33 15.34 -8.81 8.80
CA ALA A 33 15.82 -8.72 7.44
C ALA A 33 16.28 -7.28 7.29
N SER A 34 17.60 -7.09 7.32
CA SER A 34 18.22 -5.81 7.04
C SER A 34 17.93 -5.55 5.57
N GLY A 35 16.94 -4.69 5.33
CA GLY A 35 16.20 -4.44 4.10
C GLY A 35 16.97 -3.81 2.94
N ASP A 36 18.24 -4.14 2.73
CA ASP A 36 18.98 -3.63 1.58
C ASP A 36 18.96 -4.65 0.44
N TRP A 37 18.05 -4.42 -0.51
CA TRP A 37 18.15 -5.02 -1.83
C TRP A 37 19.53 -4.71 -2.39
N SER A 38 20.27 -5.73 -2.81
CA SER A 38 21.62 -5.56 -3.38
C SER A 38 21.64 -4.63 -4.61
N GLN A 39 20.52 -4.55 -5.33
CA GLN A 39 20.32 -3.69 -6.49
C GLN A 39 18.82 -3.50 -6.79
N PRO A 40 18.43 -2.44 -7.51
CA PRO A 40 17.12 -2.31 -8.11
C PRO A 40 16.70 -3.55 -8.94
N ILE A 41 15.39 -3.82 -8.99
CA ILE A 41 14.81 -4.85 -9.85
C ILE A 41 14.02 -4.19 -10.97
N VAL A 42 14.31 -4.58 -12.21
CA VAL A 42 13.50 -4.26 -13.39
C VAL A 42 12.61 -5.45 -13.74
N THR A 43 11.30 -5.22 -13.77
CA THR A 43 10.29 -6.21 -14.13
C THR A 43 9.82 -5.99 -15.56
N LEU A 44 9.87 -7.03 -16.38
CA LEU A 44 9.63 -6.95 -17.82
C LEU A 44 8.51 -7.91 -18.23
N GLY A 45 7.50 -7.39 -18.91
CA GLY A 45 6.40 -8.21 -19.42
C GLY A 45 6.83 -9.16 -20.53
N THR A 46 6.26 -10.37 -20.58
CA THR A 46 6.55 -11.38 -21.60
C THR A 46 6.09 -11.00 -23.01
N SER A 47 5.19 -10.03 -23.16
CA SER A 47 4.62 -9.67 -24.47
C SER A 47 5.39 -8.55 -25.17
N LEU A 48 6.49 -8.07 -24.58
CA LEU A 48 7.41 -7.13 -25.21
C LEU A 48 8.17 -7.82 -26.35
N THR A 49 8.23 -7.18 -27.52
CA THR A 49 9.20 -7.57 -28.56
C THR A 49 10.63 -7.28 -28.09
N ALA A 50 11.64 -7.83 -28.77
CA ALA A 50 13.05 -7.58 -28.42
C ALA A 50 13.39 -6.08 -28.37
N SER A 51 12.99 -5.33 -29.40
CA SER A 51 13.18 -3.87 -29.44
C SER A 51 12.40 -3.14 -28.35
N GLN A 52 11.16 -3.56 -28.06
CA GLN A 52 10.37 -2.98 -26.97
C GLN A 52 10.99 -3.27 -25.60
N LYS A 53 11.60 -4.44 -25.42
CA LYS A 53 12.29 -4.82 -24.19
C LYS A 53 13.48 -3.90 -23.95
N GLU A 54 14.33 -3.68 -24.95
CA GLU A 54 15.47 -2.77 -24.86
C GLU A 54 15.04 -1.33 -24.54
N GLY A 55 14.05 -0.82 -25.25
CA GLY A 55 13.50 0.52 -24.98
C GLY A 55 12.88 0.64 -23.58
N THR A 56 12.19 -0.41 -23.12
CA THR A 56 11.58 -0.45 -21.79
C THR A 56 12.64 -0.44 -20.70
N ILE A 57 13.70 -1.26 -20.85
CA ILE A 57 14.84 -1.27 -19.93
C ILE A 57 15.48 0.11 -19.89
N SER A 58 15.83 0.69 -21.05
CA SER A 58 16.46 2.01 -21.12
C SER A 58 15.60 3.09 -20.46
N THR A 59 14.28 3.03 -20.61
CA THR A 59 13.36 3.98 -19.99
C THR A 59 13.36 3.82 -18.48
N LEU A 60 13.20 2.59 -17.99
CA LEU A 60 13.09 2.28 -16.55
C LEU A 60 14.40 2.48 -15.79
N THR A 61 15.55 2.32 -16.43
CA THR A 61 16.87 2.44 -15.77
C THR A 61 17.46 3.84 -15.85
N SER A 62 16.92 4.72 -16.70
CA SER A 62 17.35 6.12 -16.81
C SER A 62 17.36 6.86 -15.45
N PRO A 63 16.31 6.75 -14.60
CA PRO A 63 16.33 7.39 -13.28
C PRO A 63 17.28 6.72 -12.26
N LEU A 64 17.80 5.52 -12.55
CA LEU A 64 18.69 4.78 -11.66
C LEU A 64 20.14 5.27 -11.73
N ASN A 65 20.45 6.23 -12.61
CA ASN A 65 21.76 6.89 -12.72
C ASN A 65 22.95 5.92 -12.86
N GLY A 66 22.76 4.85 -13.64
CA GLY A 66 23.82 3.86 -13.92
C GLY A 66 24.02 2.82 -12.81
N ALA A 67 23.14 2.75 -11.80
CA ALA A 67 23.14 1.65 -10.85
C ALA A 67 22.97 0.30 -11.56
N ASN A 68 23.68 -0.73 -11.08
CA ASN A 68 23.43 -2.11 -11.49
C ASN A 68 21.98 -2.48 -11.15
N TYR A 69 21.38 -3.39 -11.91
CA TYR A 69 20.03 -3.87 -11.68
C TYR A 69 19.91 -5.35 -12.05
N SER A 70 18.98 -6.04 -11.42
CA SER A 70 18.54 -7.36 -11.86
C SER A 70 17.25 -7.25 -12.66
N THR A 71 16.93 -8.28 -13.43
CA THR A 71 15.69 -8.33 -14.21
C THR A 71 14.85 -9.55 -13.84
N ILE A 72 13.53 -9.38 -13.78
CA ILE A 72 12.57 -10.49 -13.77
C ILE A 72 11.53 -10.36 -14.86
N THR A 73 11.06 -11.52 -15.31
CA THR A 73 10.03 -11.62 -16.33
C THR A 73 8.67 -11.79 -15.67
N ILE A 74 7.70 -10.98 -16.09
CA ILE A 74 6.30 -11.01 -15.64
C ILE A 74 5.46 -11.68 -16.73
N THR A 75 4.82 -12.78 -16.37
CA THR A 75 4.03 -13.64 -17.27
C THR A 75 2.53 -13.48 -17.03
N GLY A 76 1.70 -14.06 -17.90
CA GLY A 76 0.26 -14.20 -17.65
C GLY A 76 -0.05 -14.89 -16.31
N ASP A 77 0.74 -15.89 -15.91
CA ASP A 77 0.61 -16.54 -14.60
C ASP A 77 0.89 -15.60 -13.43
N THR A 78 1.79 -14.64 -13.62
CA THR A 78 2.05 -13.61 -12.61
C THR A 78 0.83 -12.71 -12.44
N LEU A 79 0.14 -12.38 -13.54
CA LEU A 79 -1.13 -11.67 -13.50
C LEU A 79 -2.21 -12.50 -12.81
N VAL A 80 -2.34 -13.79 -13.15
CA VAL A 80 -3.28 -14.70 -12.48
C VAL A 80 -3.05 -14.70 -10.97
N LYS A 81 -1.80 -14.83 -10.53
CA LYS A 81 -1.44 -14.88 -9.11
C LYS A 81 -1.83 -13.61 -8.36
N TYR A 82 -1.56 -12.44 -8.93
CA TYR A 82 -1.70 -11.17 -8.20
C TYR A 82 -2.97 -10.39 -8.50
N LEU A 83 -3.58 -10.56 -9.68
CA LEU A 83 -4.73 -9.76 -10.13
C LEU A 83 -6.05 -10.54 -10.10
N ASN A 84 -6.07 -11.86 -10.28
CA ASN A 84 -7.32 -12.62 -10.24
C ASN A 84 -7.96 -12.71 -8.85
N PRO A 85 -7.22 -12.74 -7.72
CA PRO A 85 -7.83 -12.68 -6.40
C PRO A 85 -8.69 -11.42 -6.17
N SER A 86 -8.41 -10.34 -6.90
CA SER A 86 -9.24 -9.11 -6.93
C SER A 86 -10.39 -9.17 -7.93
N GLY A 87 -10.71 -10.33 -8.48
CA GLY A 87 -11.81 -10.53 -9.43
C GLY A 87 -11.46 -10.25 -10.90
N SER A 88 -10.17 -10.04 -11.23
CA SER A 88 -9.76 -10.00 -12.64
C SER A 88 -9.83 -11.38 -13.29
N THR A 89 -9.87 -11.41 -14.63
CA THR A 89 -10.07 -12.63 -15.43
C THR A 89 -8.86 -12.94 -16.31
N PHE A 90 -7.64 -12.70 -15.81
CA PHE A 90 -6.42 -13.05 -16.53
C PHE A 90 -6.23 -14.56 -16.61
N THR A 91 -5.50 -15.01 -17.64
CA THR A 91 -5.08 -16.41 -17.82
C THR A 91 -3.57 -16.46 -18.05
N SER A 92 -2.99 -17.65 -18.06
CA SER A 92 -1.58 -17.85 -18.40
C SER A 92 -1.21 -17.30 -19.79
N ALA A 93 -2.19 -17.20 -20.69
CA ALA A 93 -2.03 -16.65 -22.04
C ALA A 93 -2.24 -15.13 -22.12
N SER A 94 -2.61 -14.46 -21.02
CA SER A 94 -2.78 -13.01 -21.00
C SER A 94 -1.47 -12.30 -21.30
N GLY A 95 -1.54 -11.29 -22.16
CA GLY A 95 -0.39 -10.49 -22.53
C GLY A 95 0.04 -9.51 -21.42
N VAL A 96 1.35 -9.28 -21.33
CA VAL A 96 1.97 -8.40 -20.33
C VAL A 96 2.93 -7.44 -21.06
N TRP A 97 2.55 -6.16 -21.14
CA TRP A 97 3.34 -5.12 -21.80
C TRP A 97 3.82 -4.01 -20.86
N SER A 98 3.11 -3.76 -19.77
CA SER A 98 3.54 -2.81 -18.76
C SER A 98 4.65 -3.42 -17.90
N SER A 99 5.54 -2.57 -17.41
CA SER A 99 6.79 -2.95 -16.76
C SER A 99 7.15 -1.92 -15.69
N ALA A 100 7.90 -2.34 -14.68
CA ALA A 100 8.28 -1.47 -13.58
C ALA A 100 9.72 -1.70 -13.12
N ALA A 101 10.39 -0.64 -12.66
CA ALA A 101 11.60 -0.76 -11.88
C ALA A 101 11.32 -0.39 -10.43
N VAL A 102 11.84 -1.17 -9.49
CA VAL A 102 11.69 -0.97 -8.06
C VAL A 102 13.07 -0.86 -7.42
N GLN A 103 13.28 0.22 -6.68
CA GLN A 103 14.50 0.48 -5.92
C GLN A 103 14.11 0.77 -4.48
N LYS A 104 14.61 -0.05 -3.53
CA LYS A 104 14.53 0.27 -2.11
C LYS A 104 15.32 1.54 -1.81
N THR A 105 14.77 2.37 -0.95
CA THR A 105 15.38 3.61 -0.48
C THR A 105 15.63 3.54 1.02
N SER A 106 16.42 4.48 1.54
CA SER A 106 16.65 4.62 2.97
C SER A 106 15.33 4.70 3.75
N SER A 107 15.35 4.15 4.98
CA SER A 107 14.18 4.22 5.85
C SER A 107 13.69 5.66 6.02
N GLY A 108 12.40 5.85 5.85
CA GLY A 108 11.75 7.15 5.94
C GLY A 108 11.72 7.95 4.63
N SER A 109 12.23 7.43 3.51
CA SER A 109 12.13 8.10 2.21
C SER A 109 10.73 8.07 1.59
N GLY A 110 9.82 7.24 2.08
CA GLY A 110 8.45 7.17 1.56
C GLY A 110 8.31 6.31 0.30
N ILE A 111 7.10 6.25 -0.24
CA ILE A 111 6.82 5.55 -1.50
C ILE A 111 6.77 6.58 -2.61
N ASN A 112 7.73 6.53 -3.53
CA ASN A 112 7.83 7.43 -4.67
C ASN A 112 7.43 6.68 -5.93
N VAL A 113 6.44 7.20 -6.67
CA VAL A 113 6.01 6.59 -7.93
C VAL A 113 6.14 7.57 -9.07
N GLN A 114 6.72 7.13 -10.18
CA GLN A 114 6.79 7.89 -11.42
C GLN A 114 6.36 7.03 -12.61
N ILE A 115 5.45 7.57 -13.43
CA ILE A 115 5.11 6.99 -14.72
C ILE A 115 6.02 7.65 -15.77
N LEU A 116 6.86 6.84 -16.41
CA LEU A 116 7.86 7.28 -17.37
C LEU A 116 7.33 7.17 -18.81
N ASN A 117 7.63 8.19 -19.60
CA ASN A 117 7.30 8.22 -21.02
C ASN A 117 8.18 7.25 -21.80
N TYR A 118 7.57 6.31 -22.52
CA TYR A 118 8.25 5.45 -23.47
C TYR A 118 8.26 6.15 -24.84
N ASN A 119 9.44 6.39 -25.40
CA ASN A 119 9.62 7.13 -26.67
C ASN A 119 8.85 8.46 -26.71
N GLY A 120 8.92 9.22 -25.61
CA GLY A 120 8.28 10.54 -25.50
C GLY A 120 6.77 10.53 -25.23
N LYS A 121 6.15 9.35 -25.05
CA LYS A 121 4.71 9.24 -24.79
C LYS A 121 4.40 8.51 -23.48
N ASN A 122 3.44 9.03 -22.73
CA ASN A 122 2.85 8.29 -21.62
C ASN A 122 1.89 7.21 -22.17
N ASN A 123 2.23 5.95 -21.95
CA ASN A 123 1.45 4.79 -22.39
C ASN A 123 0.66 4.12 -21.25
N ILE A 124 0.75 4.62 -20.02
CA ILE A 124 -0.15 4.24 -18.93
C ILE A 124 -1.34 5.19 -18.99
N THR A 125 -2.48 4.67 -19.41
CA THR A 125 -3.62 5.48 -19.87
C THR A 125 -4.71 5.68 -18.82
N GLN A 126 -4.68 4.90 -17.74
CA GLN A 126 -5.76 4.87 -16.75
C GLN A 126 -5.24 5.05 -15.33
N ILE A 127 -4.32 4.19 -14.88
CA ILE A 127 -3.81 4.23 -13.50
C ILE A 127 -2.82 5.39 -13.33
N THR A 128 -3.07 6.26 -12.34
CA THR A 128 -2.20 7.39 -12.04
C THR A 128 -1.13 7.05 -11.01
N ALA A 129 -0.07 7.87 -10.92
CA ALA A 129 1.03 7.64 -9.98
C ALA A 129 0.56 7.59 -8.52
N ASP A 130 -0.42 8.43 -8.16
CA ASP A 130 -1.00 8.46 -6.82
C ASP A 130 -1.82 7.20 -6.52
N GLN A 131 -2.47 6.61 -7.53
CA GLN A 131 -3.16 5.33 -7.37
C GLN A 131 -2.18 4.19 -7.11
N TYR A 132 -1.07 4.13 -7.85
CA TYR A 132 -0.01 3.16 -7.58
C TYR A 132 0.56 3.35 -6.17
N LYS A 133 0.76 4.60 -5.73
CA LYS A 133 1.29 4.92 -4.40
C LYS A 133 0.35 4.43 -3.30
N ASN A 134 -0.95 4.71 -3.44
CA ASN A 134 -1.98 4.21 -2.54
C ASN A 134 -2.03 2.68 -2.48
N ALA A 135 -2.01 2.01 -3.62
CA ALA A 135 -2.05 0.55 -3.68
C ALA A 135 -0.77 -0.07 -3.10
N ALA A 136 0.41 0.49 -3.41
CA ALA A 136 1.69 0.03 -2.86
C ALA A 136 1.70 0.10 -1.33
N LEU A 137 1.22 1.21 -0.73
CA LEU A 137 1.04 1.34 0.71
C LEU A 137 0.13 0.23 1.26
N THR A 138 -1.01 -0.01 0.62
CA THR A 138 -1.94 -1.07 1.03
C THR A 138 -1.31 -2.45 0.98
N ALA A 139 -0.48 -2.71 -0.03
CA ALA A 139 0.24 -3.97 -0.18
C ALA A 139 1.38 -4.17 0.83
N GLY A 140 1.71 -3.15 1.62
CA GLY A 140 2.78 -3.18 2.62
C GLY A 140 4.15 -2.73 2.10
N VAL A 141 4.20 -2.08 0.93
CA VAL A 141 5.43 -1.47 0.43
C VAL A 141 5.83 -0.31 1.32
N THR A 142 7.13 -0.22 1.64
CA THR A 142 7.72 0.87 2.41
C THR A 142 9.01 1.31 1.73
N ASP A 143 9.27 2.62 1.77
CA ASP A 143 10.55 3.24 1.41
C ASP A 143 11.11 2.71 0.07
N ALA A 144 10.45 3.07 -1.02
CA ALA A 144 10.84 2.61 -2.36
C ALA A 144 10.53 3.63 -3.45
N ASN A 145 11.42 3.69 -4.44
CA ASN A 145 11.15 4.30 -5.74
C ASN A 145 10.57 3.24 -6.68
N ILE A 146 9.44 3.55 -7.30
CA ILE A 146 8.73 2.72 -8.27
C ILE A 146 8.60 3.52 -9.56
N TYR A 147 9.26 3.05 -10.60
CA TYR A 147 9.16 3.61 -11.94
C TYR A 147 8.31 2.69 -12.79
N VAL A 148 7.33 3.23 -13.51
CA VAL A 148 6.39 2.45 -14.31
C VAL A 148 6.44 2.93 -15.75
N THR A 149 6.43 2.02 -16.71
CA THR A 149 6.27 2.38 -18.12
C THR A 149 5.56 1.27 -18.90
N SER A 150 5.23 1.55 -20.16
CA SER A 150 4.70 0.55 -21.08
C SER A 150 5.12 0.87 -22.49
N ALA A 151 5.48 -0.16 -23.27
CA ALA A 151 5.81 0.00 -24.69
C ALA A 151 4.57 0.29 -25.55
N VAL A 152 3.36 -0.02 -25.06
CA VAL A 152 2.08 0.19 -25.75
C VAL A 152 1.03 0.80 -24.81
N PRO A 153 0.03 1.54 -25.32
CA PRO A 153 -1.06 2.07 -24.50
C PRO A 153 -1.80 0.96 -23.75
N ILE A 154 -1.85 1.04 -22.42
CA ILE A 154 -2.50 0.07 -21.54
C ILE A 154 -2.99 0.75 -20.25
N ASP A 155 -3.77 0.06 -19.43
CA ASP A 155 -4.28 0.58 -18.16
C ASP A 155 -3.16 0.85 -17.13
N GLY A 156 -2.16 -0.04 -17.07
CA GLY A 156 -1.06 -0.06 -16.11
C GLY A 156 -1.11 -1.18 -15.07
N SER A 157 -2.13 -2.03 -15.03
CA SER A 157 -2.34 -2.99 -13.93
C SER A 157 -1.23 -4.05 -13.81
N GLY A 158 -0.70 -4.53 -14.94
CA GLY A 158 0.40 -5.49 -14.98
C GLY A 158 1.72 -5.02 -14.34
N ALA A 159 2.00 -3.71 -14.37
CA ALA A 159 3.22 -3.16 -13.75
C ALA A 159 3.20 -3.32 -12.22
N LEU A 160 2.02 -3.16 -11.59
CA LEU A 160 1.89 -3.31 -10.14
C LEU A 160 2.06 -4.77 -9.71
N ALA A 161 1.59 -5.74 -10.51
CA ALA A 161 1.92 -7.15 -10.30
C ALA A 161 3.43 -7.41 -10.39
N GLY A 162 4.12 -6.71 -11.29
CA GLY A 162 5.59 -6.69 -11.37
C GLY A 162 6.24 -6.19 -10.07
N VAL A 163 5.75 -5.09 -9.50
CA VAL A 163 6.23 -4.59 -8.20
C VAL A 163 6.13 -5.68 -7.13
N TYR A 164 4.99 -6.36 -6.99
CA TYR A 164 4.83 -7.42 -5.99
C TYR A 164 5.75 -8.62 -6.24
N ALA A 165 5.97 -8.98 -7.50
CA ALA A 165 6.90 -10.04 -7.86
C ALA A 165 8.35 -9.67 -7.49
N ALA A 166 8.76 -8.41 -7.68
CA ALA A 166 10.08 -7.92 -7.29
C ALA A 166 10.31 -8.02 -5.77
N PHE A 167 9.32 -7.62 -4.97
CA PHE A 167 9.36 -7.78 -3.51
C PHE A 167 9.46 -9.25 -3.10
N ALA A 168 8.67 -10.14 -3.71
CA ALA A 168 8.73 -11.56 -3.42
C ALA A 168 10.09 -12.21 -3.78
N GLN A 169 10.73 -11.77 -4.86
CA GLN A 169 12.03 -12.31 -5.27
C GLN A 169 13.15 -11.97 -4.29
N ASN A 170 13.11 -10.77 -3.68
CA ASN A 170 14.13 -10.31 -2.73
C ASN A 170 13.90 -10.78 -1.29
N GLY A 171 12.99 -11.73 -1.06
CA GLY A 171 12.69 -12.25 0.27
C GLY A 171 11.75 -11.35 1.10
N ASP A 172 11.30 -10.23 0.54
CA ASP A 172 10.34 -9.30 1.14
C ASP A 172 8.92 -9.57 0.64
N ALA A 173 8.52 -10.84 0.58
CA ALA A 173 7.22 -11.22 0.03
C ALA A 173 6.07 -10.53 0.78
N LEU A 174 5.27 -9.77 0.02
CA LEU A 174 4.13 -9.04 0.54
C LEU A 174 2.98 -9.99 0.91
N ASN A 175 2.17 -9.59 1.89
CA ASN A 175 1.03 -10.38 2.33
C ASN A 175 -0.02 -10.47 1.21
N GLN A 176 -0.42 -11.68 0.82
CA GLN A 176 -1.35 -11.86 -0.31
C GLN A 176 -2.72 -11.21 -0.07
N LYS A 177 -3.23 -11.15 1.17
CA LYS A 177 -4.50 -10.45 1.45
C LYS A 177 -4.35 -8.94 1.26
N GLN A 178 -3.20 -8.38 1.64
CA GLN A 178 -2.87 -6.96 1.44
C GLN A 178 -2.71 -6.65 -0.05
N VAL A 179 -2.04 -7.51 -0.80
CA VAL A 179 -1.94 -7.41 -2.27
C VAL A 179 -3.31 -7.44 -2.92
N THR A 180 -4.19 -8.37 -2.54
CA THR A 180 -5.57 -8.41 -3.07
C THR A 180 -6.35 -7.13 -2.74
N ALA A 181 -6.24 -6.62 -1.50
CA ALA A 181 -6.87 -5.37 -1.11
C ALA A 181 -6.33 -4.17 -1.91
N ALA A 182 -5.01 -4.13 -2.17
CA ALA A 182 -4.36 -3.11 -2.99
C ALA A 182 -4.85 -3.13 -4.45
N GLN A 183 -5.06 -4.32 -5.01
CA GLN A 183 -5.61 -4.45 -6.36
C GLN A 183 -7.08 -4.02 -6.45
N ASN A 184 -7.91 -4.42 -5.47
CA ASN A 184 -9.30 -3.96 -5.37
C ASN A 184 -9.38 -2.45 -5.23
N GLU A 185 -8.52 -1.87 -4.40
CA GLU A 185 -8.38 -0.42 -4.28
C GLU A 185 -8.03 0.21 -5.63
N MET A 186 -6.95 -0.24 -6.28
CA MET A 186 -6.50 0.36 -7.54
C MET A 186 -7.60 0.32 -8.61
N GLY A 187 -8.26 -0.84 -8.77
CA GLY A 187 -9.37 -1.00 -9.71
C GLY A 187 -10.57 -0.10 -9.38
N THR A 188 -10.99 -0.07 -8.12
CA THR A 188 -12.12 0.76 -7.67
C THR A 188 -11.85 2.25 -7.89
N LEU A 189 -10.66 2.74 -7.52
CA LEU A 189 -10.31 4.14 -7.73
C LEU A 189 -10.20 4.47 -9.21
N ASN A 190 -9.73 3.55 -10.04
CA ASN A 190 -9.70 3.73 -11.48
C ASN A 190 -11.12 3.88 -12.04
N ASP A 191 -12.04 3.00 -11.66
CA ASP A 191 -13.44 3.08 -12.12
C ASP A 191 -14.10 4.40 -11.73
N ILE A 192 -13.85 4.87 -10.49
CA ILE A 192 -14.34 6.18 -10.02
C ILE A 192 -13.69 7.33 -10.81
N ASN A 193 -12.38 7.24 -11.09
CA ASN A 193 -11.66 8.21 -11.92
C ASN A 193 -12.27 8.28 -13.33
N GLN A 194 -12.50 7.14 -13.98
CA GLN A 194 -13.08 7.12 -15.33
C GLN A 194 -14.52 7.66 -15.33
N ALA A 195 -15.33 7.31 -14.33
CA ALA A 195 -16.71 7.77 -14.22
C ALA A 195 -16.86 9.28 -13.95
N ASN A 196 -15.81 9.94 -13.44
CA ASN A 196 -15.81 11.36 -13.10
C ASN A 196 -14.82 12.19 -13.92
N LYS A 197 -14.13 11.58 -14.89
CA LYS A 197 -13.15 12.25 -15.74
C LYS A 197 -13.78 13.45 -16.46
N GLY A 198 -13.16 14.61 -16.31
CA GLY A 198 -13.62 15.86 -16.94
C GLY A 198 -14.83 16.52 -16.27
N LYS A 199 -15.33 16.02 -15.13
CA LYS A 199 -16.36 16.72 -14.36
C LYS A 199 -15.75 17.89 -13.59
N ASP A 200 -16.46 19.01 -13.57
CA ASP A 200 -16.08 20.17 -12.77
C ASP A 200 -16.03 19.81 -11.28
N GLY A 201 -14.99 20.29 -10.60
CA GLY A 201 -14.76 20.04 -9.18
C GLY A 201 -14.12 18.68 -8.86
N TYR A 202 -13.74 17.89 -9.87
CA TYR A 202 -13.09 16.60 -9.70
C TYR A 202 -11.64 16.57 -10.19
N SER A 203 -10.79 15.86 -9.45
CA SER A 203 -9.49 15.40 -9.89
C SER A 203 -9.17 14.05 -9.24
N ASP A 204 -8.37 13.24 -9.91
CA ASP A 204 -7.87 11.99 -9.35
C ASP A 204 -6.98 12.25 -8.12
N ALA A 205 -6.23 13.35 -8.09
CA ALA A 205 -5.44 13.76 -6.93
C ALA A 205 -6.32 13.98 -5.68
N GLN A 206 -7.49 14.64 -5.80
CA GLN A 206 -8.43 14.79 -4.69
C GLN A 206 -8.95 13.44 -4.18
N LEU A 207 -9.28 12.51 -5.09
CA LEU A 207 -9.77 11.19 -4.71
C LEU A 207 -8.67 10.38 -4.01
N ASN A 208 -7.48 10.34 -4.59
CA ASN A 208 -6.33 9.65 -4.02
C ASN A 208 -5.94 10.22 -2.66
N ASN A 209 -5.98 11.55 -2.48
CA ASN A 209 -5.72 12.20 -1.20
C ASN A 209 -6.80 11.88 -0.16
N ALA A 210 -8.08 11.81 -0.55
CA ALA A 210 -9.16 11.41 0.35
C ALA A 210 -8.98 9.98 0.86
N VAL A 211 -8.56 9.06 0.00
CA VAL A 211 -8.29 7.66 0.36
C VAL A 211 -7.03 7.54 1.22
N ALA A 212 -5.95 8.24 0.87
CA ALA A 212 -4.72 8.28 1.67
C ALA A 212 -4.98 8.85 3.07
N GLY A 213 -5.73 9.95 3.16
CA GLY A 213 -6.13 10.54 4.45
C GLY A 213 -7.07 9.65 5.25
N ALA A 214 -7.95 8.89 4.58
CA ALA A 214 -8.77 7.89 5.27
C ALA A 214 -7.92 6.77 5.87
N LYS A 215 -6.93 6.26 5.12
CA LYS A 215 -5.98 5.27 5.63
C LYS A 215 -5.15 5.80 6.79
N GLU A 216 -4.70 7.04 6.72
CA GLU A 216 -3.98 7.70 7.81
C GLU A 216 -4.84 7.76 9.08
N GLU A 217 -6.08 8.24 8.97
CA GLU A 217 -7.02 8.29 10.09
C GLU A 217 -7.31 6.90 10.64
N MET A 218 -7.49 5.90 9.78
CA MET A 218 -7.69 4.51 10.20
C MET A 218 -6.48 3.95 10.94
N ALA A 219 -5.26 4.23 10.47
CA ALA A 219 -4.02 3.79 11.11
C ALA A 219 -3.83 4.43 12.49
N GLN A 220 -4.32 5.65 12.70
CA GLN A 220 -4.33 6.30 14.01
C GLN A 220 -5.32 5.64 14.98
N LYS A 221 -6.45 5.09 14.49
CA LYS A 221 -7.43 4.35 15.30
C LYS A 221 -7.00 2.91 15.61
N GLY A 222 -6.17 2.33 14.75
CA GLY A 222 -5.73 0.95 14.85
C GLY A 222 -6.76 -0.04 14.29
N SER A 223 -6.41 -1.32 14.36
CA SER A 223 -7.13 -2.40 13.65
C SER A 223 -8.52 -2.72 14.18
N ASN A 224 -8.88 -2.27 15.39
CA ASN A 224 -10.21 -2.46 15.99
C ASN A 224 -11.27 -1.48 15.47
N ILE A 225 -10.92 -0.62 14.50
CA ILE A 225 -11.84 0.33 13.89
C ILE A 225 -13.07 -0.35 13.27
N THR A 226 -14.26 0.15 13.60
CA THR A 226 -15.52 -0.41 13.11
C THR A 226 -15.85 0.05 11.69
N THR A 227 -16.76 -0.66 11.00
CA THR A 227 -17.26 -0.23 9.69
C THR A 227 -18.01 1.11 9.76
N GLY A 228 -18.68 1.41 10.88
CA GLY A 228 -19.32 2.71 11.10
C GLY A 228 -18.30 3.85 11.20
N ASP A 229 -17.17 3.60 11.87
CA ASP A 229 -16.07 4.57 11.95
C ASP A 229 -15.45 4.80 10.57
N ILE A 230 -15.21 3.74 9.80
CA ILE A 230 -14.71 3.84 8.42
C ILE A 230 -15.68 4.66 7.56
N THR A 231 -16.98 4.42 7.69
CA THR A 231 -18.02 5.19 6.96
C THR A 231 -17.94 6.68 7.28
N THR A 232 -17.77 7.02 8.56
CA THR A 232 -17.62 8.40 9.01
C THR A 232 -16.34 9.03 8.45
N ILE A 233 -15.21 8.33 8.53
CA ILE A 233 -13.91 8.78 7.99
C ILE A 233 -14.03 9.06 6.49
N VAL A 234 -14.64 8.15 5.72
CA VAL A 234 -14.81 8.33 4.27
C VAL A 234 -15.63 9.58 3.97
N ASN A 235 -16.78 9.76 4.63
CA ASN A 235 -17.62 10.94 4.40
C ASN A 235 -16.88 12.25 4.74
N ASN A 236 -16.10 12.24 5.82
CA ASN A 236 -15.26 13.37 6.23
C ASN A 236 -14.19 13.66 5.18
N GLN A 237 -13.46 12.64 4.72
CA GLN A 237 -12.37 12.80 3.75
C GLN A 237 -12.88 13.24 2.37
N ILE A 238 -14.02 12.72 1.92
CA ILE A 238 -14.70 13.19 0.71
C ILE A 238 -15.08 14.68 0.83
N THR A 239 -15.54 15.10 2.00
CA THR A 239 -15.87 16.52 2.25
C THR A 239 -14.62 17.40 2.29
N LYS A 240 -13.58 17.00 3.03
CA LYS A 240 -12.29 17.74 3.11
C LYS A 240 -11.65 17.96 1.75
N ASN A 241 -11.81 17.00 0.85
CA ASN A 241 -11.27 17.05 -0.51
C ASN A 241 -12.22 17.73 -1.51
N ASN A 242 -13.33 18.33 -1.04
CA ASN A 242 -14.34 18.99 -1.85
C ASN A 242 -14.94 18.10 -2.94
N LEU A 243 -15.11 16.82 -2.63
CA LEU A 243 -15.66 15.80 -3.53
C LEU A 243 -17.13 15.48 -3.26
N GLY A 244 -17.73 16.07 -2.21
CA GLY A 244 -19.07 15.74 -1.72
C GLY A 244 -20.20 15.89 -2.75
N ASN A 245 -20.06 16.82 -3.69
CA ASN A 245 -21.05 17.09 -4.75
C ASN A 245 -20.78 16.31 -6.04
N VAL A 246 -19.61 15.66 -6.17
CA VAL A 246 -19.23 14.92 -7.38
C VAL A 246 -19.27 13.41 -7.17
N ILE A 247 -18.79 12.94 -6.00
CA ILE A 247 -18.80 11.53 -5.63
C ILE A 247 -20.17 11.14 -5.10
N ASN A 248 -20.86 10.25 -5.82
CA ASN A 248 -22.19 9.78 -5.45
C ASN A 248 -22.15 8.70 -4.35
N ASN A 249 -23.32 8.34 -3.81
CA ASN A 249 -23.42 7.38 -2.70
C ASN A 249 -22.92 5.97 -3.04
N ASN A 250 -23.05 5.52 -4.28
CA ASN A 250 -22.51 4.22 -4.70
C ASN A 250 -20.97 4.27 -4.65
N GLN A 251 -20.36 5.32 -5.20
CA GLN A 251 -18.91 5.51 -5.17
C GLN A 251 -18.38 5.65 -3.73
N LYS A 252 -19.10 6.35 -2.84
CA LYS A 252 -18.77 6.37 -1.40
C LYS A 252 -18.79 4.96 -0.80
N GLN A 253 -19.81 4.16 -1.10
CA GLN A 253 -19.90 2.79 -0.63
C GLN A 253 -18.75 1.92 -1.16
N GLN A 254 -18.35 2.09 -2.41
CA GLN A 254 -17.19 1.41 -2.98
C GLN A 254 -15.90 1.76 -2.22
N ILE A 255 -15.70 3.05 -1.90
CA ILE A 255 -14.55 3.52 -1.10
C ILE A 255 -14.58 2.92 0.31
N ILE A 256 -15.76 2.87 0.95
CA ILE A 256 -15.93 2.24 2.27
C ILE A 256 -15.56 0.76 2.20
N ASN A 257 -16.03 0.05 1.17
CA ASN A 257 -15.77 -1.38 1.01
C ASN A 257 -14.28 -1.68 0.85
N ILE A 258 -13.54 -0.91 0.05
CA ILE A 258 -12.09 -1.12 -0.09
C ILE A 258 -11.35 -0.84 1.22
N LEU A 259 -11.74 0.18 1.99
CA LEU A 259 -11.11 0.48 3.27
C LEU A 259 -11.41 -0.60 4.33
N VAL A 260 -12.61 -1.16 4.32
CA VAL A 260 -12.94 -2.35 5.11
C VAL A 260 -12.03 -3.52 4.72
N GLN A 261 -11.84 -3.79 3.43
CA GLN A 261 -10.93 -4.83 2.96
C GLN A 261 -9.47 -4.56 3.39
N ILE A 262 -9.03 -3.31 3.36
CA ILE A 262 -7.69 -2.91 3.81
C ILE A 262 -7.52 -3.21 5.31
N ARG A 263 -8.49 -2.84 6.16
CA ARG A 263 -8.49 -3.21 7.58
C ARG A 263 -8.41 -4.74 7.74
N ASP A 264 -9.28 -5.47 7.06
CA ASP A 264 -9.42 -6.93 7.21
C ASP A 264 -8.22 -7.71 6.65
N SER A 265 -7.45 -7.10 5.73
CA SER A 265 -6.17 -7.64 5.25
C SER A 265 -5.06 -7.61 6.31
N GLY A 266 -5.27 -6.86 7.40
CA GLY A 266 -4.29 -6.64 8.46
C GLY A 266 -3.26 -5.56 8.15
N ALA A 267 -3.40 -4.80 7.06
CA ALA A 267 -2.47 -3.73 6.68
C ALA A 267 -2.27 -2.70 7.81
N LEU A 268 -3.34 -2.35 8.54
CA LEU A 268 -3.29 -1.39 9.65
C LEU A 268 -2.46 -1.86 10.85
N ASN A 269 -2.14 -3.15 10.96
CA ASN A 269 -1.33 -3.69 12.06
C ASN A 269 0.16 -3.37 11.90
N SER A 270 0.59 -2.94 10.71
CA SER A 270 1.99 -2.58 10.49
C SER A 270 2.29 -1.20 11.06
N SER A 271 3.33 -1.10 11.89
CA SER A 271 3.82 0.20 12.38
C SER A 271 4.23 1.13 11.23
N SER A 272 4.78 0.56 10.15
CA SER A 272 5.16 1.32 8.96
C SER A 272 3.97 1.88 8.18
N PHE A 273 2.79 1.26 8.27
CA PHE A 273 1.62 1.68 7.50
C PHE A 273 1.20 3.10 7.87
N LYS A 274 1.20 3.44 9.17
CA LYS A 274 0.84 4.78 9.64
C LYS A 274 1.80 5.86 9.13
N GLU A 275 3.10 5.61 9.27
CA GLU A 275 4.14 6.55 8.85
C GLU A 275 4.10 6.77 7.33
N GLN A 276 3.94 5.69 6.57
CA GLN A 276 3.86 5.75 5.12
C GLN A 276 2.53 6.39 4.66
N ALA A 277 1.39 6.12 5.29
CA ALA A 277 0.11 6.74 4.94
C ALA A 277 0.15 8.27 5.02
N SER A 278 0.77 8.80 6.08
CA SER A 278 0.94 10.24 6.27
C SER A 278 1.80 10.84 5.15
N LYS A 279 2.87 10.15 4.75
CA LYS A 279 3.75 10.58 3.65
C LYS A 279 3.08 10.51 2.30
N VAL A 280 2.34 9.43 2.01
CA VAL A 280 1.56 9.29 0.78
C VAL A 280 0.58 10.46 0.64
N MET A 281 -0.15 10.80 1.71
CA MET A 281 -1.06 11.95 1.71
C MET A 281 -0.31 13.27 1.46
N SER A 282 0.80 13.51 2.16
CA SER A 282 1.63 14.72 1.97
C SER A 282 2.15 14.84 0.55
N ASP A 283 2.70 13.76 -0.02
CA ASP A 283 3.26 13.77 -1.36
C ASP A 283 2.20 14.05 -2.42
N ILE A 284 0.99 13.50 -2.28
CA ILE A 284 -0.14 13.78 -3.19
C ILE A 284 -0.47 15.28 -3.13
N GLN A 285 -0.53 15.86 -1.93
CA GLN A 285 -0.78 17.29 -1.75
C GLN A 285 0.32 18.16 -2.36
N ASP A 286 1.58 17.73 -2.18
CA ASP A 286 2.74 18.44 -2.70
C ASP A 286 2.80 18.40 -4.24
N ASN A 287 2.48 17.25 -4.84
CA ASN A 287 2.44 17.08 -6.29
C ASN A 287 1.27 17.85 -6.93
N ALA A 288 0.16 18.01 -6.20
CA ALA A 288 -1.04 18.70 -6.67
C ALA A 288 -1.30 20.02 -5.92
N LYS A 289 -0.25 20.74 -5.52
CA LYS A 289 -0.32 22.02 -4.77
C LYS A 289 -1.33 23.00 -5.33
N SER A 290 -1.41 23.14 -6.65
CA SER A 290 -2.35 24.08 -7.30
C SER A 290 -3.82 23.73 -7.03
N ILE A 291 -4.14 22.45 -6.91
CA ILE A 291 -5.47 21.95 -6.57
C ILE A 291 -5.73 22.21 -5.09
N PHE A 292 -4.84 21.76 -4.21
CA PHE A 292 -5.06 21.84 -2.76
C PHE A 292 -4.97 23.27 -2.21
N ASN A 293 -4.18 24.16 -2.82
CA ASN A 293 -4.17 25.58 -2.46
C ASN A 293 -5.52 26.26 -2.76
N LYS A 294 -6.20 25.85 -3.84
CA LYS A 294 -7.57 26.32 -4.15
C LYS A 294 -8.59 25.74 -3.19
N LEU A 295 -8.33 24.56 -2.62
CA LEU A 295 -9.17 23.96 -1.59
C LEU A 295 -8.96 24.60 -0.22
N ASN A 296 -7.81 25.22 0.08
CA ASN A 296 -7.51 25.81 1.39
C ASN A 296 -8.08 27.24 1.60
N THR A 297 -9.28 27.50 1.06
CA THR A 297 -10.01 28.75 1.27
C THR A 297 -10.46 28.90 2.73
N GLN A 298 -10.86 30.11 3.14
CA GLN A 298 -11.30 30.38 4.52
C GLN A 298 -12.58 29.59 4.88
N GLU A 299 -13.48 29.39 3.92
CA GLU A 299 -14.70 28.58 4.07
C GLU A 299 -14.38 27.09 4.23
N ASN A 300 -13.48 26.57 3.40
CA ASN A 300 -13.01 25.19 3.52
C ASN A 300 -12.13 24.96 4.75
N ARG A 301 -11.40 25.97 5.22
CA ARG A 301 -10.68 25.91 6.51
C ARG A 301 -11.66 25.77 7.67
N ASN A 302 -12.80 26.46 7.66
CA ASN A 302 -13.82 26.28 8.68
C ASN A 302 -14.46 24.87 8.64
N LEU A 303 -14.68 24.32 7.44
CA LEU A 303 -15.08 22.92 7.28
C LEU A 303 -14.00 21.95 7.77
N PHE A 304 -12.73 22.19 7.41
CA PHE A 304 -11.60 21.41 7.86
C PHE A 304 -11.43 21.48 9.38
N GLN A 305 -11.61 22.64 10.00
CA GLN A 305 -11.58 22.84 11.44
C GLN A 305 -12.67 22.02 12.12
N LYS A 306 -13.93 22.12 11.66
CA LYS A 306 -15.05 21.33 12.20
C LYS A 306 -14.81 19.83 12.05
N VAL A 307 -14.24 19.40 10.93
CA VAL A 307 -13.91 17.99 10.71
C VAL A 307 -12.71 17.58 11.59
N MET A 308 -11.69 18.42 11.75
CA MET A 308 -10.57 18.18 12.66
C MET A 308 -11.00 18.15 14.13
N ASP A 309 -11.99 18.94 14.51
CA ASP A 309 -12.60 18.92 15.84
C ASP A 309 -13.39 17.63 16.05
N ALA A 310 -14.18 17.21 15.05
CA ALA A 310 -14.88 15.91 15.08
C ALA A 310 -13.88 14.74 15.13
N ILE A 311 -12.75 14.86 14.44
CA ILE A 311 -11.63 13.90 14.48
C ILE A 311 -10.97 13.90 15.86
N GLY A 312 -10.70 15.08 16.43
CA GLY A 312 -10.11 15.22 17.77
C GLY A 312 -11.01 14.64 18.86
N GLN A 313 -12.31 14.91 18.80
CA GLN A 313 -13.32 14.32 19.70
C GLN A 313 -13.40 12.80 19.53
N PHE A 314 -13.38 12.32 18.30
CA PHE A 314 -13.29 10.89 18.02
C PHE A 314 -12.03 10.28 18.68
N PHE A 315 -10.86 10.89 18.51
CA PHE A 315 -9.60 10.40 19.09
C PHE A 315 -9.58 10.42 20.61
N GLN A 316 -10.13 11.47 21.23
CA GLN A 316 -10.31 11.54 22.67
C GLN A 316 -11.18 10.38 23.17
N ASN A 317 -12.27 10.06 22.47
CA ASN A 317 -13.17 8.98 22.85
C ASN A 317 -12.51 7.59 22.75
N VAL A 318 -11.73 7.32 21.69
CA VAL A 318 -11.00 6.05 21.56
C VAL A 318 -9.88 5.91 22.59
N TRP A 319 -9.12 6.98 22.83
CA TRP A 319 -8.08 6.98 23.86
C TRP A 319 -8.68 6.71 25.25
N ASN A 320 -9.81 7.34 25.56
CA ASN A 320 -10.52 7.11 26.82
C ASN A 320 -11.02 5.66 26.95
N GLN A 321 -11.46 5.02 25.85
CA GLN A 321 -11.83 3.61 25.84
C GLN A 321 -10.62 2.68 26.05
N ILE A 322 -9.48 2.96 25.41
CA ILE A 322 -8.25 2.16 25.57
C ILE A 322 -7.72 2.28 27.00
N VAL A 323 -7.57 3.50 27.52
CA VAL A 323 -7.09 3.72 28.90
C VAL A 323 -8.08 3.17 29.94
N GLY A 324 -9.39 3.19 29.64
CA GLY A 324 -10.42 2.59 30.47
C GLY A 324 -10.39 1.06 30.55
N LEU A 325 -9.73 0.37 29.62
CA LEU A 325 -9.52 -1.08 29.64
C LEU A 325 -8.28 -1.52 30.44
N PHE A 326 -7.41 -0.58 30.81
CA PHE A 326 -6.20 -0.82 31.62
C PHE A 326 -6.28 -0.22 33.04
N LYS A 327 -7.46 0.28 33.44
CA LYS A 327 -7.83 0.61 34.82
C LYS A 327 -8.82 -0.42 35.33
#